data_AF-A0A967KF32-F1
#
_entry.id   AF-A0A967KF32-F1
#
_cell.length_a   1.000
_cell.length_b   1.000
_cell.length_c   1.000
_cell.angle_alpha   90.00
_cell.angle_beta   90.00
_cell.angle_gamma   90.00
#
_symmetry.space_group_name_H-M   'P 1'
#
loop_
_entity.id
_entity.type
_entity.pdbx_description
1 polymer ?
#
loop_
_entity_poly.entity_id
_entity_poly.type
_entity_poly.pdbx_seq_one_letter_code
_entity_poly.pdbx_strand_id
1 'polypeptide(L)'
;QSVVETTATAAEEACREEGLERVVLGGGVFQNARLLDGVAGRLEERGLEVLLPRRLGPNDGAVSYGQAAVAAARLRAESDGEATPCV
;
A
#
# COMPACT_ATOMS: atom_id res chain seq x y z
N GLN A 1 -19.92 12.48 -0.79
CA GLN A 1 -18.48 12.33 -1.09
C GLN A 1 -18.31 11.27 -2.18
N SER A 2 -17.29 11.39 -3.03
CA SER A 2 -16.91 10.36 -4.00
C SER A 2 -16.06 9.28 -3.30
N VAL A 3 -16.11 8.03 -3.78
CA VAL A 3 -15.24 6.94 -3.29
C VAL A 3 -13.77 7.36 -3.30
N VAL A 4 -13.35 8.10 -4.35
CA VAL A 4 -11.98 8.63 -4.46
C VAL A 4 -11.59 9.49 -3.26
N GLU A 5 -12.46 10.44 -2.90
CA GLU A 5 -12.17 11.38 -1.81
C GLU A 5 -12.14 10.68 -0.45
N THR A 6 -13.14 9.83 -0.19
CA THR A 6 -13.22 9.10 1.08
C THR A 6 -12.04 8.15 1.25
N THR A 7 -11.61 7.45 0.20
CA THR A 7 -10.43 6.57 0.25
C THR A 7 -9.15 7.37 0.47
N ALA A 8 -8.97 8.50 -0.23
CA ALA A 8 -7.79 9.34 -0.05
C ALA A 8 -7.72 9.97 1.36
N THR A 9 -8.87 10.30 1.96
CA THR A 9 -8.94 10.80 3.35
C THR A 9 -8.56 9.74 4.35
N ALA A 10 -9.15 8.54 4.26
CA ALA A 10 -8.81 7.46 5.18
C ALA A 10 -7.31 7.09 5.13
N ALA A 11 -6.71 7.07 3.93
CA ALA A 11 -5.29 6.77 3.77
C ALA A 11 -4.38 7.89 4.29
N GLU A 12 -4.72 9.16 4.07
CA GLU A 12 -3.98 10.30 4.63
C GLU A 12 -4.02 10.30 6.15
N GLU A 13 -5.18 10.06 6.75
CA GLU A 13 -5.34 10.02 8.20
C GLU A 13 -4.47 8.92 8.82
N ALA A 14 -4.49 7.71 8.26
CA ALA A 14 -3.65 6.61 8.71
C ALA A 14 -2.15 6.93 8.55
N CYS A 15 -1.74 7.54 7.44
CA CYS A 15 -0.35 7.95 7.24
C CYS A 15 0.10 9.00 8.26
N ARG A 16 -0.77 9.97 8.56
CA ARG A 16 -0.48 11.03 9.54
C ARG A 16 -0.37 10.46 10.95
N GLU A 17 -1.22 9.52 11.33
CA GLU A 17 -1.20 8.88 12.65
C GLU A 17 0.08 8.07 12.86
N GLU A 18 0.57 7.40 11.82
CA GLU A 18 1.76 6.54 11.87
C GLU A 18 3.07 7.27 11.44
N GLY A 19 3.00 8.55 11.06
CA GLY A 19 4.14 9.32 10.57
C GLY A 19 4.73 8.79 9.25
N LEU A 20 3.90 8.20 8.40
CA LEU A 20 4.28 7.63 7.11
C LEU A 20 4.13 8.65 5.98
N GLU A 21 5.05 8.58 5.02
CA GLU A 21 5.04 9.45 3.83
C GLU A 21 4.69 8.68 2.54
N ARG A 22 4.51 7.36 2.64
CA ARG A 22 4.33 6.45 1.50
C ARG A 22 3.03 5.66 1.61
N VAL A 23 2.31 5.56 0.50
CA VAL A 23 1.10 4.73 0.37
C VAL A 23 1.25 3.79 -0.81
N VAL A 24 0.91 2.52 -0.63
CA VAL A 24 0.82 1.55 -1.72
C VAL A 24 -0.65 1.36 -2.10
N LEU A 25 -0.98 1.51 -3.38
CA LEU A 25 -2.32 1.17 -3.90
C LEU A 25 -2.28 -0.20 -4.58
N GLY A 26 -2.92 -1.20 -3.97
CA GLY A 26 -2.96 -2.57 -4.46
C GLY A 26 -4.32 -3.22 -4.26
N GLY A 27 -4.52 -4.43 -4.77
CA GLY A 27 -5.82 -5.08 -4.83
C GLY A 27 -6.54 -4.86 -6.17
N GLY A 28 -7.38 -5.83 -6.56
CA GLY A 28 -8.02 -5.86 -7.87
C GLY A 28 -8.90 -4.65 -8.20
N VAL A 29 -9.34 -3.90 -7.19
CA VAL A 29 -10.13 -2.65 -7.32
C VAL A 29 -9.36 -1.57 -8.08
N PHE A 30 -8.04 -1.47 -7.89
CA PHE A 30 -7.20 -0.48 -8.58
C PHE A 30 -6.81 -0.87 -10.00
N GLN A 31 -7.38 -1.96 -10.55
CA GLN A 31 -7.40 -2.17 -12.01
C GLN A 31 -8.36 -1.19 -12.71
N ASN A 32 -9.28 -0.56 -11.97
CA ASN A 32 -10.09 0.52 -12.48
C ASN A 32 -9.25 1.81 -12.58
N ALA A 33 -8.83 2.17 -13.79
CA ALA A 33 -8.00 3.35 -14.03
C ALA A 33 -8.59 4.65 -13.46
N ARG A 34 -9.92 4.85 -13.51
CA ARG A 34 -10.53 6.05 -12.94
C ARG A 34 -10.40 6.12 -11.41
N LEU A 35 -10.52 4.99 -10.74
CA LEU A 35 -10.33 4.93 -9.28
C LEU A 35 -8.86 5.08 -8.93
N LEU A 36 -7.98 4.40 -9.67
CA LEU A 36 -6.54 4.48 -9.49
C LEU A 36 -6.03 5.91 -9.67
N ASP A 37 -6.28 6.53 -10.82
CA ASP A 37 -5.80 7.88 -11.13
C ASP A 37 -6.39 8.91 -10.17
N GLY A 38 -7.67 8.76 -9.82
CA GLY A 38 -8.34 9.65 -8.88
C GLY A 38 -7.75 9.57 -7.47
N VAL A 39 -7.58 8.36 -6.93
CA VAL A 39 -7.05 8.18 -5.57
C VAL A 39 -5.57 8.53 -5.52
N ALA A 40 -4.77 8.10 -6.50
CA ALA A 40 -3.35 8.41 -6.58
C ALA A 40 -3.13 9.93 -6.64
N GLY A 41 -3.82 10.63 -7.55
CA GLY A 41 -3.70 12.08 -7.67
C GLY A 41 -4.08 12.83 -6.39
N ARG A 42 -5.15 12.42 -5.69
CA ARG A 42 -5.53 13.03 -4.40
C ARG A 42 -4.49 12.80 -3.31
N LEU A 43 -3.87 11.64 -3.25
CA LEU A 43 -2.82 11.34 -2.26
C LEU A 43 -1.54 12.12 -2.56
N GLU A 44 -1.16 12.22 -3.84
CA GLU A 44 -0.01 13.01 -4.28
C GLU A 44 -0.21 14.51 -4.02
N GLU A 45 -1.41 15.05 -4.24
CA GLU A 45 -1.79 16.44 -3.89
C GLU A 45 -1.63 16.72 -2.38
N ARG A 46 -1.76 15.69 -1.54
CA ARG A 46 -1.59 15.76 -0.09
C ARG A 46 -0.14 15.52 0.36
N GLY A 47 0.79 15.34 -0.58
CA GLY A 47 2.22 15.19 -0.33
C GLY A 47 2.68 13.76 -0.03
N LEU A 48 1.83 12.75 -0.26
CA LEU A 48 2.20 11.34 -0.08
C LEU A 48 2.82 10.77 -1.36
N GLU A 49 3.86 9.96 -1.21
CA GLU A 49 4.44 9.19 -2.30
C GLU A 49 3.59 7.93 -2.56
N VAL A 50 3.00 7.85 -3.75
CA VAL A 50 2.13 6.73 -4.14
C VAL A 50 2.92 5.67 -4.90
N LEU A 51 2.88 4.44 -4.40
CA LEU A 51 3.54 3.28 -4.99
C LEU A 51 2.52 2.35 -5.65
N LEU A 52 2.75 2.05 -6.93
CA LEU A 52 1.87 1.22 -7.76
C LEU A 52 2.54 -0.09 -8.19
N PRO A 53 1.82 -1.22 -8.20
CA PRO A 53 2.33 -2.49 -8.73
C PRO A 53 2.65 -2.39 -10.23
N ARG A 54 3.88 -2.77 -10.60
CA ARG A 54 4.36 -2.73 -12.01
C ARG A 54 4.65 -4.08 -12.64
N ARG A 55 5.15 -5.04 -11.86
CA ARG A 55 5.64 -6.34 -12.37
C ARG A 55 4.63 -7.47 -12.24
N LEU A 56 3.80 -7.39 -11.20
CA LEU A 56 2.68 -8.29 -10.97
C LEU A 56 1.43 -7.43 -10.90
N GLY A 57 0.33 -7.91 -11.51
CA GLY A 57 -0.95 -7.23 -11.39
C GLY A 57 -1.38 -7.16 -9.93
N PRO A 58 -2.16 -6.15 -9.53
CA PRO A 58 -2.61 -5.98 -8.14
C PRO A 58 -3.66 -7.03 -7.70
N ASN A 59 -3.81 -8.15 -8.42
CA ASN A 59 -4.83 -9.17 -8.20
C ASN A 59 -4.29 -10.38 -7.41
N ASP A 60 -5.15 -11.37 -7.18
CA ASP A 60 -4.85 -12.56 -6.37
C ASP A 60 -3.64 -13.36 -6.90
N GLY A 61 -3.27 -13.19 -8.18
CA GLY A 61 -2.05 -13.75 -8.75
C GLY A 61 -0.76 -13.24 -8.09
N ALA A 62 -0.80 -12.09 -7.40
CA ALA A 62 0.32 -11.53 -6.66
C ALA A 62 0.27 -11.81 -5.14
N VAL A 63 -0.83 -12.38 -4.62
CA VAL A 63 -0.99 -12.62 -3.18
C VAL A 63 0.03 -13.62 -2.66
N SER A 64 0.25 -14.73 -3.39
CA SER A 64 1.26 -15.73 -3.03
C SER A 64 2.68 -15.14 -2.99
N TYR A 65 2.98 -14.20 -3.89
CA TYR A 65 4.24 -13.48 -3.88
C TYR A 65 4.37 -12.59 -2.63
N GLY A 66 3.33 -11.84 -2.28
CA GLY A 66 3.29 -11.03 -1.06
C GLY A 66 3.48 -11.87 0.20
N GLN A 67 2.81 -13.02 0.28
CA GLN A 67 2.96 -13.98 1.38
C GLN A 67 4.40 -14.49 1.50
N ALA A 68 5.02 -14.87 0.38
CA ALA A 68 6.42 -15.32 0.37
C ALA A 68 7.39 -14.20 0.80
N ALA A 69 7.17 -12.97 0.36
CA ALA A 69 7.99 -11.82 0.74
C ALA A 69 7.90 -11.51 2.25
N VAL A 70 6.69 -11.53 2.81
CA VAL A 70 6.47 -11.33 4.26
C VAL A 70 7.12 -12.45 5.07
N ALA A 71 6.96 -13.71 4.65
CA ALA A 71 7.59 -14.85 5.33
C ALA A 71 9.14 -14.73 5.31
N ALA A 72 9.71 -14.37 4.17
CA ALA A 72 11.15 -14.16 4.04
C ALA A 72 11.68 -13.02 4.92
N ALA A 73 10.92 -11.92 5.07
CA ALA A 73 11.29 -10.81 5.95
C ALA A 73 11.27 -11.22 7.42
N ARG A 74 10.24 -11.97 7.85
CA ARG A 74 10.12 -12.48 9.24
C ARG A 74 11.26 -13.42 9.61
N LEU A 75 11.58 -14.39 8.74
CA LEU A 75 12.68 -15.33 8.97
C LEU A 75 14.04 -14.64 9.09
N ARG A 76 14.26 -13.53 8.36
CA ARG A 76 15.48 -12.72 8.47
C ARG A 76 15.53 -11.98 9.81
N ALA A 77 14.44 -11.33 10.22
CA ALA A 77 14.38 -10.64 11.51
C ALA A 77 14.62 -11.59 12.70
N GLU A 78 14.07 -12.81 12.65
CA GLU A 78 14.30 -13.86 13.66
C GLU A 78 15.77 -14.31 13.73
N SER A 79 16.49 -14.27 12.60
CA SER A 79 17.91 -14.63 12.53
C SER A 79 18.83 -13.52 13.04
N ASP A 80 18.38 -12.26 12.96
CA ASP A 80 19.16 -11.06 13.33
C ASP A 80 18.90 -10.58 14.77
N GLY A 81 18.01 -11.24 15.53
CA GLY A 81 17.74 -10.94 16.95
C GLY A 81 16.97 -9.64 17.23
N GLU A 82 16.48 -8.97 16.20
CA GLU A 82 15.71 -7.73 16.31
C GLU A 82 14.20 -8.04 16.35
N ALA A 83 13.49 -7.47 17.33
CA ALA A 83 12.03 -7.60 17.43
C ALA A 83 11.37 -7.03 16.16
N THR A 84 10.60 -7.88 15.47
CA THR A 84 9.90 -7.51 14.24
C THR A 84 8.91 -6.38 14.53
N PRO A 85 9.04 -5.18 13.92
CA PRO A 85 7.97 -4.21 14.00
C PRO A 85 6.77 -4.81 13.27
N CYS A 86 5.69 -4.91 14.02
CA CYS A 86 4.43 -5.49 13.59
C CYS A 86 3.87 -4.75 12.37
N VAL A 87 3.31 -5.57 11.47
CA VAL A 87 2.19 -5.15 10.60
C VAL A 87 1.03 -4.63 11.43
#